data_AF-A0A067G0F0-F1
#
_entry.id   AF-A0A067G0F0-F1
#
_cell.length_a   1.000
_cell.length_b   1.000
_cell.length_c   1.000
_cell.angle_alpha   90.00
_cell.angle_beta   90.00
_cell.angle_gamma   90.00
#
_symmetry.space_group_name_H-M   'P 1'
#
loop_
_entity.id
_entity.type
_entity.pdbx_description
1 polymer ?
#
loop_
_entity_poly.entity_id
_entity_poly.type
_entity_poly.pdbx_seq_one_letter_code
_entity_poly.pdbx_strand_id
1 'polypeptide(L)'
;MTKNYPTVSEDYKKAVEKCKRKLRGFIAEKNCAPLMLRIAWHSAGTYDVKTKTGGPFGTMRLAAEQAHSANNGLDIAVRLLEPFKEQFPTISYADLYQLAGVVGVEVTGGPDIPFHPGRDDKAEPPQEGRLPDAKQGLYFF
;
A
#
# COMPACT_ATOMS: atom_id res chain seq x y z
N MET A 1 1.21 17.35 14.37
CA MET A 1 0.41 17.80 13.21
C MET A 1 -0.90 17.04 13.20
N THR A 2 -2.03 17.70 13.37
CA THR A 2 -3.37 17.09 13.27
C THR A 2 -3.61 16.67 11.81
N LYS A 3 -3.95 15.41 11.58
CA LYS A 3 -4.33 14.92 10.24
C LYS A 3 -5.74 15.42 9.93
N ASN A 4 -5.93 16.03 8.77
CA ASN A 4 -7.24 16.38 8.25
C ASN A 4 -7.59 15.39 7.13
N TYR A 5 -8.41 14.39 7.44
CA TYR A 5 -8.76 13.33 6.50
C TYR A 5 -9.84 13.82 5.53
N PRO A 6 -9.75 13.48 4.23
CA PRO A 6 -10.76 13.87 3.27
C PRO A 6 -12.09 13.16 3.55
N THR A 7 -13.20 13.82 3.22
CA THR A 7 -14.51 13.18 3.21
C THR A 7 -14.64 12.34 1.93
N VAL A 8 -14.89 11.05 2.09
CA VAL A 8 -15.24 10.15 0.98
C VAL A 8 -16.73 9.83 1.00
N SER A 9 -17.29 9.44 -0.15
CA SER A 9 -18.71 9.07 -0.25
C SER A 9 -19.04 7.84 0.59
N GLU A 10 -20.30 7.69 0.98
CA GLU A 10 -20.76 6.50 1.72
C GLU A 10 -20.56 5.21 0.93
N ASP A 11 -20.70 5.26 -0.40
CA ASP A 11 -20.45 4.11 -1.26
C ASP A 11 -18.96 3.72 -1.27
N TYR A 12 -18.05 4.70 -1.20
CA TYR A 12 -16.62 4.45 -1.06
C TYR A 12 -16.33 3.75 0.27
N LYS A 13 -16.89 4.23 1.39
CA LYS A 13 -16.72 3.61 2.71
C LYS A 13 -17.22 2.16 2.71
N LYS A 14 -18.42 1.92 2.15
CA LYS A 14 -18.99 0.56 2.02
C LYS A 14 -18.11 -0.34 1.15
N ALA A 15 -17.55 0.18 0.06
CA ALA A 15 -16.62 -0.55 -0.79
C ALA A 15 -15.35 -0.94 -0.01
N VAL A 16 -14.74 -0.01 0.71
CA VAL A 16 -13.56 -0.25 1.57
C VAL A 16 -13.84 -1.34 2.60
N GLU A 17 -14.97 -1.26 3.32
CA GLU A 17 -15.34 -2.25 4.32
C GLU A 17 -15.56 -3.64 3.71
N LYS A 18 -16.21 -3.71 2.54
CA LYS A 18 -16.42 -4.98 1.82
C LYS A 18 -15.09 -5.54 1.29
N CYS A 19 -14.20 -4.68 0.81
CA CYS A 19 -12.86 -5.04 0.38
C CYS A 19 -12.02 -5.58 1.55
N LYS A 20 -12.02 -4.89 2.70
CA LYS A 20 -11.33 -5.31 3.93
C LYS A 20 -11.72 -6.73 4.33
N ARG A 21 -13.03 -7.05 4.34
CA ARG A 21 -13.52 -8.41 4.66
C ARG A 21 -13.02 -9.47 3.69
N LYS A 22 -13.04 -9.18 2.38
CA LYS A 22 -12.53 -10.13 1.37
C LYS A 22 -11.01 -10.31 1.46
N LEU A 23 -10.27 -9.23 1.68
CA LEU A 23 -8.81 -9.26 1.86
C LEU A 23 -8.43 -10.13 3.05
N ARG A 24 -9.17 -10.07 4.17
CA ARG A 24 -8.90 -10.92 5.34
C ARG A 24 -8.90 -12.40 4.99
N GLY A 25 -9.97 -12.87 4.34
CA GLY A 25 -10.08 -14.27 3.93
C GLY A 25 -8.99 -14.67 2.94
N PHE A 26 -8.77 -13.86 1.91
CA PHE A 26 -7.78 -14.13 0.88
C PHE A 26 -6.34 -14.16 1.41
N ILE A 27 -5.95 -13.18 2.23
CA ILE A 27 -4.59 -13.06 2.75
C ILE A 27 -4.26 -14.24 3.68
N ALA A 28 -5.24 -14.65 4.51
CA ALA A 28 -5.10 -15.83 5.36
C ALA A 28 -5.02 -17.12 4.53
N GLU A 29 -5.90 -17.31 3.55
CA GLU A 29 -5.93 -18.51 2.70
C GLU A 29 -4.65 -18.66 1.86
N LYS A 30 -4.15 -17.57 1.28
CA LYS A 30 -2.95 -17.57 0.42
C LYS A 30 -1.63 -17.49 1.18
N ASN A 31 -1.66 -17.34 2.51
CA ASN A 31 -0.47 -17.16 3.34
C ASN A 31 0.46 -16.04 2.83
N CYS A 32 -0.12 -14.94 2.34
CA CYS A 32 0.63 -13.88 1.65
C CYS A 32 0.74 -12.58 2.48
N ALA A 33 0.38 -12.61 3.78
CA ALA A 33 0.42 -11.45 4.66
C ALA A 33 1.77 -10.70 4.67
N PRO A 34 2.94 -11.37 4.74
CA PRO A 34 4.24 -10.67 4.69
C PRO A 34 4.45 -9.88 3.39
N LEU A 35 3.97 -10.42 2.26
CA LEU A 35 4.08 -9.76 0.96
C LEU A 35 3.13 -8.56 0.86
N MET A 36 1.91 -8.66 1.41
CA MET A 36 0.96 -7.54 1.48
C MET A 36 1.46 -6.40 2.37
N LEU A 37 2.10 -6.74 3.49
CA LEU A 37 2.77 -5.75 4.33
C LEU A 37 3.95 -5.09 3.60
N ARG A 38 4.75 -5.88 2.87
CA ARG A 38 5.89 -5.36 2.09
C ARG A 38 5.45 -4.38 1.00
N ILE A 39 4.42 -4.69 0.20
CA ILE A 39 3.94 -3.74 -0.83
C ILE A 39 3.42 -2.43 -0.20
N ALA A 40 2.71 -2.51 0.93
CA ALA A 40 2.24 -1.33 1.64
C ALA A 40 3.41 -0.47 2.15
N TRP A 41 4.43 -1.12 2.73
CA TRP A 41 5.65 -0.47 3.19
C TRP A 41 6.43 0.18 2.03
N HIS A 42 6.75 -0.57 0.98
CA HIS A 42 7.52 -0.07 -0.16
C HIS A 42 6.80 1.06 -0.90
N SER A 43 5.46 1.01 -0.98
CA SER A 43 4.67 2.10 -1.54
C SER A 43 4.78 3.38 -0.70
N ALA A 44 4.73 3.27 0.63
CA ALA A 44 4.76 4.42 1.53
C ALA A 44 6.18 4.98 1.74
N GLY A 45 7.20 4.11 1.77
CA GLY A 45 8.58 4.41 2.14
C GLY A 45 9.35 5.27 1.15
N THR A 46 8.75 5.64 0.02
CA THR A 46 9.36 6.51 -1.00
C THR A 46 9.08 8.00 -0.79
N TYR A 47 8.30 8.36 0.24
CA TYR A 47 7.92 9.75 0.51
C TYR A 47 9.13 10.58 0.93
N ASP A 48 9.37 11.68 0.22
CA ASP A 48 10.31 12.72 0.63
C ASP A 48 9.57 13.97 1.12
N VAL A 49 9.82 14.37 2.36
CA VAL A 49 9.17 15.53 2.99
C VAL A 49 9.62 16.86 2.36
N LYS A 50 10.83 16.94 1.81
CA LYS A 50 11.37 18.18 1.23
C LYS A 50 10.68 18.51 -0.09
N THR A 51 10.61 17.52 -0.99
CA THR A 51 9.99 17.69 -2.31
C THR A 51 8.50 17.34 -2.34
N LYS A 52 7.97 16.70 -1.28
CA LYS A 52 6.58 16.19 -1.21
C LYS A 52 6.24 15.20 -2.34
N THR A 53 7.24 14.45 -2.81
CA THR A 53 7.11 13.44 -3.87
C THR A 53 7.20 12.02 -3.32
N GLY A 54 6.77 11.04 -4.10
CA GLY A 54 6.64 9.64 -3.64
C GLY A 54 5.53 9.47 -2.59
N GLY A 55 5.58 8.36 -1.86
CA GLY A 55 4.59 8.00 -0.84
C GLY A 55 3.45 7.13 -1.36
N PRO A 56 2.48 6.79 -0.49
CA PRO A 56 1.49 5.74 -0.74
C PRO A 56 0.37 6.20 -1.67
N PHE A 57 0.69 6.48 -2.94
CA PHE A 57 -0.23 7.05 -3.93
C PHE A 57 -0.40 6.12 -5.15
N GLY A 58 -0.39 4.81 -4.90
CA GLY A 58 -0.74 3.78 -5.89
C GLY A 58 0.27 3.54 -7.02
N THR A 59 1.42 4.23 -7.02
CA THR A 59 2.39 4.21 -8.13
C THR A 59 3.12 2.88 -8.29
N MET A 60 3.13 2.01 -7.26
CA MET A 60 3.67 0.64 -7.33
C MET A 60 3.02 -0.23 -8.42
N ARG A 61 1.85 0.15 -8.95
CA ARG A 61 1.22 -0.51 -10.11
C ARG A 61 1.98 -0.27 -11.42
N LEU A 62 2.81 0.77 -11.47
CA LEU A 62 3.51 1.20 -12.69
C LEU A 62 4.77 0.37 -12.90
N ALA A 63 5.00 -0.08 -14.14
CA ALA A 63 6.14 -0.93 -14.48
C ALA A 63 7.48 -0.29 -14.12
N ALA A 64 7.61 1.04 -14.25
CA ALA A 64 8.82 1.76 -13.88
C ALA A 64 9.18 1.63 -12.40
N GLU A 65 8.20 1.70 -11.48
CA GLU A 65 8.46 1.53 -10.04
C GLU A 65 8.66 0.06 -9.67
N GLN A 66 7.96 -0.87 -10.32
CA GLN A 66 8.17 -2.30 -10.12
C GLN A 66 9.57 -2.75 -10.56
N ALA A 67 10.16 -2.07 -11.53
CA ALA A 67 11.51 -2.35 -12.03
C ALA A 67 12.62 -1.92 -11.05
N HIS A 68 12.32 -1.13 -10.01
CA HIS A 68 13.30 -0.78 -8.99
C HIS A 68 13.83 -2.04 -8.30
N SER A 69 15.14 -2.12 -8.12
CA SER A 69 15.85 -3.24 -7.51
C SER A 69 15.29 -3.65 -6.14
N ALA A 70 14.98 -2.67 -5.29
CA ALA A 70 14.39 -2.90 -3.96
C ALA A 70 12.96 -3.50 -4.02
N ASN A 71 12.26 -3.33 -5.14
CA ASN A 71 10.87 -3.77 -5.34
C ASN A 71 10.75 -5.16 -6.00
N ASN A 72 11.86 -5.86 -6.23
CA ASN A 72 11.86 -7.20 -6.82
C ASN A 72 10.87 -8.14 -6.10
N GLY A 73 9.99 -8.77 -6.87
CA GLY A 73 8.91 -9.66 -6.41
C GLY A 73 7.61 -8.98 -5.98
N LEU A 74 7.53 -7.64 -5.99
CA LEU A 74 6.28 -6.93 -5.69
C LEU A 74 5.27 -6.96 -6.85
N ASP A 75 5.70 -7.30 -8.07
CA ASP A 75 4.81 -7.60 -9.20
C ASP A 75 3.81 -8.73 -8.84
N ILE A 76 4.25 -9.69 -8.03
CA ILE A 76 3.41 -10.78 -7.52
C ILE A 76 2.30 -10.20 -6.64
N ALA A 77 2.64 -9.26 -5.75
CA ALA A 77 1.67 -8.61 -4.86
C ALA A 77 0.65 -7.79 -5.65
N VAL A 78 1.10 -7.02 -6.64
CA VAL A 78 0.23 -6.25 -7.55
C VAL A 78 -0.74 -7.19 -8.25
N ARG A 79 -0.24 -8.28 -8.86
CA ARG A 79 -1.07 -9.27 -9.56
C ARG A 79 -2.07 -9.99 -8.65
N LEU A 80 -1.72 -10.25 -7.40
CA LEU A 80 -2.63 -10.85 -6.41
C LEU A 80 -3.75 -9.89 -5.98
N LEU A 81 -3.50 -8.58 -5.98
CA LEU A 81 -4.47 -7.56 -5.61
C LEU A 81 -5.32 -7.06 -6.78
N GLU A 82 -4.91 -7.30 -8.02
CA GLU A 82 -5.64 -6.87 -9.23
C GLU A 82 -7.11 -7.35 -9.26
N PRO A 83 -7.46 -8.61 -8.93
CA PRO A 83 -8.85 -9.04 -8.88
C PRO A 83 -9.71 -8.31 -7.83
N PHE A 84 -9.08 -7.74 -6.80
CA PHE A 84 -9.77 -6.88 -5.83
C PHE A 84 -9.99 -5.49 -6.42
N LYS A 85 -9.00 -4.95 -7.15
CA LYS A 85 -9.17 -3.69 -7.86
C LYS A 85 -10.32 -3.77 -8.88
N GLU A 86 -10.42 -4.86 -9.62
CA GLU A 86 -11.51 -5.11 -10.57
C GLU A 86 -12.88 -5.19 -9.89
N GLN A 87 -12.96 -5.86 -8.72
CA GLN A 87 -14.20 -5.96 -7.93
C GLN A 87 -14.59 -4.64 -7.26
N PHE A 88 -13.62 -3.77 -6.98
CA PHE A 88 -13.81 -2.50 -6.29
C PHE A 88 -13.19 -1.35 -7.11
N PRO A 89 -13.75 -1.04 -8.29
CA PRO A 89 -13.16 -0.08 -9.22
C PRO A 89 -13.10 1.34 -8.64
N THR A 90 -13.98 1.66 -7.68
CA THR A 90 -14.03 2.94 -6.98
C THR A 90 -12.89 3.15 -5.99
N ILE A 91 -12.30 2.07 -5.43
CA ILE A 91 -11.16 2.17 -4.51
C ILE A 91 -9.90 2.45 -5.33
N SER A 92 -9.10 3.41 -4.89
CA SER A 92 -7.81 3.72 -5.50
C SER A 92 -6.80 2.61 -5.24
N TYR A 93 -5.80 2.45 -6.11
CA TYR A 93 -4.70 1.52 -5.83
C TYR A 93 -3.96 1.91 -4.54
N ALA A 94 -3.82 3.21 -4.30
CA ALA A 94 -3.25 3.79 -3.09
C ALA A 94 -3.93 3.24 -1.82
N ASP A 95 -5.25 3.33 -1.72
CA ASP A 95 -5.98 2.83 -0.57
C ASP A 95 -6.03 1.30 -0.53
N LEU A 96 -6.13 0.63 -1.68
CA LEU A 96 -6.11 -0.82 -1.75
C LEU A 96 -4.81 -1.42 -1.17
N TYR A 97 -3.65 -0.89 -1.55
CA TYR A 97 -2.36 -1.39 -1.08
C TYR A 97 -2.17 -1.13 0.43
N GLN A 98 -2.55 0.05 0.92
CA GLN A 98 -2.47 0.35 2.34
C GLN A 98 -3.46 -0.48 3.17
N LEU A 99 -4.66 -0.73 2.64
CA LEU A 99 -5.65 -1.60 3.27
C LEU A 99 -5.15 -3.05 3.33
N ALA A 100 -4.52 -3.55 2.27
CA ALA A 100 -3.91 -4.88 2.25
C ALA A 100 -2.79 -5.02 3.30
N GLY A 101 -1.96 -3.99 3.48
CA GLY A 101 -0.95 -3.96 4.55
C GLY A 101 -1.55 -3.99 5.95
N VAL A 102 -2.56 -3.16 6.21
CA VAL A 102 -3.30 -3.14 7.50
C VAL A 102 -3.92 -4.51 7.78
N VAL A 103 -4.62 -5.09 6.80
CA VAL A 103 -5.21 -6.42 6.95
C VAL A 103 -4.14 -7.49 7.16
N GLY A 104 -2.99 -7.41 6.49
CA GLY A 104 -1.88 -8.33 6.67
C GLY A 104 -1.33 -8.37 8.11
N VAL A 105 -1.29 -7.22 8.78
CA VAL A 105 -0.94 -7.14 10.21
C VAL A 105 -2.05 -7.75 11.07
N GLU A 106 -3.30 -7.38 10.81
CA GLU A 106 -4.46 -7.84 11.58
C GLU A 106 -4.62 -9.37 11.56
N VAL A 107 -4.56 -9.99 10.37
CA VAL A 107 -4.74 -11.45 10.20
C VAL A 107 -3.61 -12.29 10.78
N THR A 108 -2.45 -11.69 11.04
CA THR A 108 -1.31 -12.36 11.68
C THR A 108 -1.28 -12.16 13.20
N GLY A 109 -2.34 -11.57 13.77
CA GLY A 109 -2.47 -11.34 15.22
C GLY A 109 -1.79 -10.05 15.70
N GLY A 110 -1.44 -9.15 14.79
CA GLY A 110 -0.91 -7.83 15.12
C GLY A 110 -1.97 -6.86 15.66
N PRO A 111 -1.57 -5.62 15.97
CA PRO A 111 -2.48 -4.61 16.48
C PRO A 111 -3.51 -4.17 15.42
N ASP A 112 -4.65 -3.65 15.89
CA ASP A 112 -5.59 -2.95 15.01
C ASP A 112 -5.01 -1.59 14.60
N ILE A 113 -4.79 -1.39 13.31
CA ILE A 113 -4.23 -0.16 12.74
C ILE A 113 -5.37 0.65 12.13
N PRO A 114 -5.65 1.88 12.62
CA PRO A 114 -6.70 2.73 12.07
C PRO A 114 -6.47 3.04 10.58
N PHE A 115 -7.42 2.66 9.74
CA PHE A 115 -7.40 2.94 8.31
C PHE A 115 -8.33 4.11 7.98
N HIS A 116 -7.82 5.08 7.22
CA HIS A 116 -8.58 6.23 6.72
C HIS A 116 -8.49 6.24 5.19
N PRO A 117 -9.62 6.15 4.47
CA PRO A 117 -9.65 6.20 3.00
C PRO A 117 -9.53 7.63 2.47
N GLY A 118 -9.35 7.74 1.15
CA GLY A 118 -9.28 8.98 0.38
C GLY A 118 -7.89 9.31 -0.15
N ARG A 119 -7.01 8.32 -0.31
CA ARG A 119 -5.75 8.55 -1.06
C ARG A 119 -6.04 8.49 -2.55
N ASP A 120 -5.56 9.48 -3.28
CA ASP A 120 -5.63 9.49 -4.75
C ASP A 120 -4.44 8.75 -5.36
N ASP A 121 -4.67 8.16 -6.54
CA ASP A 121 -3.62 7.56 -7.34
C ASP A 121 -2.84 8.63 -8.10
N LYS A 122 -1.51 8.60 -7.99
CA LYS A 122 -0.61 9.40 -8.83
C LYS A 122 -0.21 8.63 -10.08
N ALA A 123 0.10 9.39 -11.14
CA ALA A 123 0.53 8.87 -12.43
C ALA A 123 2.04 8.67 -12.54
N GLU A 124 2.82 9.47 -11.80
CA GLU A 124 4.27 9.46 -11.88
C GLU A 124 4.90 8.76 -10.66
N PRO A 125 5.76 7.75 -10.85
CA PRO A 125 6.45 7.09 -9.76
C PRO A 125 7.57 7.97 -9.19
N PRO A 126 7.99 7.74 -7.93
CA PRO A 126 9.19 8.36 -7.37
C PRO A 126 10.45 7.84 -8.07
N GLN A 127 11.53 8.61 -8.00
CA GLN A 127 12.85 8.14 -8.40
C GLN A 127 13.31 6.96 -7.52
N GLU A 128 14.00 5.98 -8.12
CA GLU A 128 14.64 4.87 -7.41
C GLU A 128 15.66 5.35 -6.37
N GLY A 129 15.92 4.52 -5.35
CA GLY A 129 16.98 4.75 -4.36
C GLY A 129 16.51 5.40 -3.05
N ARG A 130 15.21 5.59 -2.85
CA ARG A 130 14.64 6.16 -1.62
C ARG A 130 14.40 5.15 -0.50
N LEU A 131 14.28 3.87 -0.84
CA LEU A 131 14.10 2.79 0.13
C LEU A 131 15.44 2.45 0.82
N PRO A 132 15.41 1.99 2.09
CA PRO A 132 16.63 1.72 2.84
C PRO A 132 17.43 0.54 2.27
N ASP A 133 18.76 0.63 2.35
CA ASP A 133 19.69 -0.44 2.04
C ASP A 133 19.91 -1.33 3.26
N ALA A 134 19.61 -2.62 3.13
CA ALA A 134 19.75 -3.61 4.21
C ALA A 134 21.20 -3.82 4.68
N LYS A 135 22.20 -3.39 3.90
CA LYS A 135 23.63 -3.47 4.27
C LYS A 135 24.11 -2.30 5.11
N GLN A 136 23.30 -1.26 5.24
CA GLN A 136 23.65 -0.04 5.97
C GLN A 136 23.01 -0.05 7.37
N GLY A 137 23.75 0.43 8.36
CA GLY A 137 23.21 0.70 9.70
C GLY A 137 22.56 2.08 9.78
N LEU A 138 21.92 2.38 10.91
CA LEU A 138 21.58 3.76 11.26
C LEU A 138 22.87 4.51 11.60
N TYR A 139 23.39 5.31 10.66
CA TYR A 139 24.41 6.30 10.97
C TYR A 139 23.72 7.54 11.54
N PHE A 140 23.72 7.66 12.87
CA PHE A 140 23.39 8.91 13.54
C PHE A 140 24.58 9.88 13.37
N PHE A 141 24.32 11.07 12.81
CA PHE A 141 25.18 12.26 12.94
C PHE A 141 24.53 13.23 13.91
#